data_AF-A0A319B0N9-F1
#
_entry.id   AF-A0A319B0N9-F1
#
_cell.length_a   1.000
_cell.length_b   1.000
_cell.length_c   1.000
_cell.angle_alpha   90.00
_cell.angle_beta   90.00
_cell.angle_gamma   90.00
#
_symmetry.space_group_name_H-M   'P 1'
#
loop_
_entity.id
_entity.type
_entity.pdbx_description
1 polymer ?
#
loop_
_entity_poly.entity_id
_entity_poly.type
_entity_poly.pdbx_seq_one_letter_code
_entity_poly.pdbx_strand_id
1 'polypeptide(L)'
;ELPRVPAKYWGRDELFACRVICQKRHPSILPLLKGHTDPSDALTPGEIVKFIEGPRSTYISQSERGLVRDPVYGISLGQTWAALAAFLGPNKNQTSGKRGYLEEEEDDEVDRMTLRPRHKKLRKEDSDEPGTISFDSNSNQSESSHGDSWLGYIELNDQGPPEDGTLQLLSSVLRHILYYGIPQDGETSKCVVEYRYMRASLSAFTEKGRRKISAVDDGGLCLRRRVKDAFVVTKDRVAIIEAKRDFQSIQDGRPVISEKRLAQMTREALVARMSDPNANNYYSVIPIHAVQRYMCFLQFIFTPGYVEDFDSEAPSCFIHVTPTQWFDMNSKSHRKLIVHNVCGIMRW
;
A
#
# COMPACT_ATOMS: atom_id res chain seq x y z
N GLU A 1 -12.56 19.47 20.40
CA GLU A 1 -11.17 19.07 20.74
C GLU A 1 -10.79 17.82 19.96
N LEU A 2 -9.50 17.50 19.82
CA LEU A 2 -9.05 16.23 19.23
C LEU A 2 -8.91 15.16 20.33
N PRO A 3 -9.76 14.11 20.36
CA PRO A 3 -9.59 13.03 21.32
C PRO A 3 -8.32 12.21 21.06
N ARG A 4 -7.79 11.51 22.08
CA ARG A 4 -6.60 10.65 22.00
C ARG A 4 -6.91 9.31 21.30
N VAL A 5 -7.37 9.36 20.05
CA VAL A 5 -7.78 8.17 19.28
C VAL A 5 -6.60 7.60 18.48
N PRO A 6 -6.44 6.26 18.34
CA PRO A 6 -5.46 5.66 17.42
C PRO A 6 -5.66 6.05 15.95
N ALA A 7 -4.60 5.99 15.14
CA ALA A 7 -4.59 6.45 13.74
C ALA A 7 -5.71 5.83 12.87
N LYS A 8 -6.04 4.55 13.11
CA LYS A 8 -7.11 3.83 12.39
C LYS A 8 -8.52 4.44 12.51
N TYR A 9 -8.72 5.38 13.44
CA TYR A 9 -10.00 6.05 13.69
C TYR A 9 -10.07 7.50 13.20
N TRP A 10 -8.94 8.09 12.77
CA TRP A 10 -8.96 9.44 12.20
C TRP A 10 -9.78 9.48 10.92
N GLY A 11 -10.58 10.53 10.75
CA GLY A 11 -11.47 10.78 9.62
C GLY A 11 -11.70 12.27 9.40
N ARG A 12 -12.94 12.63 9.06
CA ARG A 12 -13.31 13.99 8.62
C ARG A 12 -13.07 15.06 9.68
N ASP A 13 -13.38 14.76 10.94
CA ASP A 13 -13.25 15.73 12.03
C ASP A 13 -11.77 16.05 12.32
N GLU A 14 -10.89 15.05 12.23
CA GLU A 14 -9.45 15.25 12.33
C GLU A 14 -8.86 16.03 11.15
N LEU A 15 -9.38 15.83 9.94
CA LEU A 15 -9.00 16.66 8.78
C LEU A 15 -9.38 18.14 8.97
N PHE A 16 -10.56 18.41 9.52
CA PHE A 16 -10.97 19.78 9.86
C PHE A 16 -10.11 20.37 10.98
N ALA A 17 -9.85 19.62 12.05
CA ALA A 17 -9.03 20.08 13.16
C ALA A 17 -7.56 20.35 12.73
N CYS A 18 -7.02 19.52 11.84
CA CYS A 18 -5.71 19.71 11.19
C CYS A 18 -5.76 20.66 9.98
N ARG A 19 -6.89 21.34 9.73
CA ARG A 19 -7.04 22.40 8.72
C ARG A 19 -6.50 21.97 7.34
N VAL A 20 -6.88 20.76 6.94
CA VAL A 20 -6.42 20.13 5.70
C VAL A 20 -7.22 20.62 4.50
N ILE A 21 -6.52 21.14 3.49
CA ILE A 21 -7.09 21.60 2.22
C ILE A 21 -6.56 20.71 1.09
N CYS A 22 -7.43 19.86 0.54
CA CYS A 22 -7.12 19.09 -0.67
C CYS A 22 -7.12 20.00 -1.90
N GLN A 23 -5.97 20.09 -2.56
CA GLN A 23 -5.84 20.76 -3.85
C GLN A 23 -6.25 19.83 -5.00
N LYS A 24 -6.44 20.41 -6.19
CA LYS A 24 -6.72 19.67 -7.42
C LYS A 24 -5.60 18.66 -7.72
N ARG A 25 -5.97 17.44 -8.10
CA ARG A 25 -5.03 16.40 -8.53
C ARG A 25 -4.12 16.89 -9.66
N HIS A 26 -2.82 16.63 -9.53
CA HIS A 26 -1.86 16.89 -10.59
C HIS A 26 -1.71 15.67 -11.52
N PRO A 27 -1.76 15.81 -12.86
CA PRO A 27 -1.87 14.66 -13.77
C PRO A 27 -0.58 13.83 -13.92
N SER A 28 0.57 14.33 -13.49
CA SER A 28 1.87 13.71 -13.80
C SER A 28 2.88 13.71 -12.63
N ILE A 29 3.62 14.80 -12.45
CA ILE A 29 4.72 14.90 -11.48
C ILE A 29 4.25 15.82 -10.33
N LEU A 30 4.58 15.50 -9.07
CA LEU A 30 4.26 16.40 -7.95
C LEU A 30 4.80 17.81 -8.20
N PRO A 31 4.08 18.89 -7.84
CA PRO A 31 4.52 20.27 -8.10
C PRO A 31 5.93 20.57 -7.58
N LEU A 32 6.26 20.11 -6.36
CA LEU A 32 7.59 20.16 -5.75
C LEU A 32 8.71 19.62 -6.65
N LEU A 33 8.44 18.52 -7.34
CA LEU A 33 9.45 17.73 -8.03
C LEU A 33 9.68 18.19 -9.47
N LYS A 34 8.88 19.12 -10.00
CA LYS A 34 8.97 19.58 -11.40
C LYS A 34 10.35 20.12 -11.78
N GLY A 35 11.06 20.76 -10.85
CA GLY A 35 12.44 21.24 -11.06
C GLY A 35 13.52 20.17 -10.88
N HIS A 36 13.13 18.96 -10.50
CA HIS A 36 14.01 17.85 -10.11
C HIS A 36 13.86 16.61 -11.03
N THR A 37 12.97 16.67 -12.03
CA THR A 37 12.76 15.60 -13.03
C THR A 37 13.39 15.94 -14.36
N ASP A 38 14.02 14.96 -15.00
CA ASP A 38 14.63 15.11 -16.33
C ASP A 38 13.96 14.15 -17.33
N PRO A 39 13.71 14.55 -18.61
CA PRO A 39 13.21 13.64 -19.63
C PRO A 39 14.05 12.35 -19.81
N SER A 40 15.36 12.41 -19.54
CA SER A 40 16.29 11.27 -19.59
C SER A 40 16.09 10.22 -18.49
N ASP A 41 15.42 10.57 -17.37
CA ASP A 41 15.07 9.63 -16.28
C ASP A 41 14.37 8.37 -16.80
N ALA A 42 13.64 8.52 -17.90
CA ALA A 42 12.83 7.47 -18.53
C ALA A 42 13.45 6.85 -19.79
N LEU A 43 14.68 7.23 -20.13
CA LEU A 43 15.41 6.82 -21.33
C LEU A 43 16.70 6.05 -21.01
N THR A 44 17.24 6.23 -19.81
CA THR A 44 18.48 5.60 -19.33
C THR A 44 18.44 5.42 -17.81
N PRO A 45 19.10 4.39 -17.26
CA PRO A 45 19.79 3.27 -17.91
C PRO A 45 18.82 2.22 -18.50
N GLY A 46 19.38 1.18 -19.13
CA GLY A 46 18.61 0.16 -19.85
C GLY A 46 17.63 -0.63 -18.97
N GLU A 47 17.93 -0.77 -17.68
CA GLU A 47 17.08 -1.39 -16.67
C GLU A 47 15.79 -0.60 -16.46
N ILE A 48 15.88 0.73 -16.37
CA ILE A 48 14.72 1.62 -16.27
C ILE A 48 13.89 1.60 -17.56
N VAL A 49 14.54 1.51 -18.73
CA VAL A 49 13.82 1.32 -20.00
C VAL A 49 13.06 -0.01 -19.99
N LYS A 50 13.69 -1.12 -19.59
CA LYS A 50 13.03 -2.43 -19.44
C LYS A 50 11.87 -2.38 -18.44
N PHE A 51 12.00 -1.65 -17.33
CA PHE A 51 10.89 -1.42 -16.40
C PHE A 51 9.72 -0.70 -17.08
N ILE A 52 9.99 0.39 -17.81
CA ILE A 52 8.96 1.16 -18.49
C ILE A 52 8.27 0.35 -19.59
N GLU A 53 9.02 -0.34 -20.46
CA GLU A 53 8.47 -1.25 -21.47
C GLU A 53 7.59 -2.32 -20.84
N GLY A 54 8.03 -2.91 -19.73
CA GLY A 54 7.26 -3.87 -18.95
C GLY A 54 7.52 -5.33 -19.32
N PRO A 55 6.77 -6.26 -18.71
CA PRO A 55 6.92 -7.68 -18.96
C PRO A 55 6.31 -8.14 -20.29
N ARG A 56 6.84 -9.24 -20.84
CA ARG A 56 6.20 -10.03 -21.91
C ARG A 56 4.85 -10.57 -21.42
N SER A 57 3.85 -10.63 -22.30
CA SER A 57 2.47 -11.07 -21.99
C SER A 57 2.36 -12.39 -21.22
N THR A 58 3.30 -13.32 -21.38
CA THR A 58 3.33 -14.61 -20.70
C THR A 58 3.70 -14.53 -19.21
N TYR A 59 4.16 -13.40 -18.68
CA TYR A 59 4.70 -13.33 -17.30
C TYR A 59 3.72 -13.77 -16.21
N ILE A 60 2.42 -13.54 -16.41
CA ILE A 60 1.36 -13.85 -15.44
C ILE A 60 1.29 -15.36 -15.14
N SER A 61 1.67 -16.21 -16.11
CA SER A 61 1.71 -17.67 -15.94
C SER A 61 3.06 -18.22 -15.46
N GLN A 62 4.06 -17.37 -15.24
CA GLN A 62 5.40 -17.78 -14.82
C GLN A 62 5.57 -17.71 -13.30
N SER A 63 6.38 -18.62 -12.75
CA SER A 63 6.82 -18.53 -11.35
C SER A 63 7.84 -17.39 -11.16
N GLU A 64 7.92 -16.84 -9.95
CA GLU A 64 8.96 -15.86 -9.58
C GLU A 64 10.37 -16.38 -9.92
N ARG A 65 10.66 -17.64 -9.61
CA ARG A 65 11.93 -18.29 -9.95
C ARG A 65 12.21 -18.25 -11.46
N GLY A 66 11.19 -18.44 -12.30
CA GLY A 66 11.30 -18.32 -13.75
C GLY A 66 11.64 -16.90 -14.17
N LEU A 67 10.86 -15.92 -13.70
CA LEU A 67 11.05 -14.49 -14.02
C LEU A 67 12.41 -13.95 -13.56
N VAL A 68 12.86 -14.32 -12.35
CA VAL A 68 14.17 -13.95 -11.79
C VAL A 68 15.35 -14.58 -12.54
N ARG A 69 15.13 -15.73 -13.18
CA ARG A 69 16.15 -16.45 -13.98
C ARG A 69 16.07 -16.16 -15.49
N ASP A 70 15.04 -15.46 -15.97
CA ASP A 70 14.99 -14.97 -17.36
C ASP A 70 16.09 -13.90 -17.54
N PRO A 71 17.05 -14.10 -18.46
CA PRO A 71 18.14 -13.15 -18.70
C PRO A 71 17.66 -11.78 -19.20
N VAL A 72 16.41 -11.64 -19.65
CA VAL A 72 15.83 -10.34 -20.01
C VAL A 72 15.57 -9.47 -18.77
N TYR A 73 15.06 -10.06 -17.70
CA TYR A 73 14.64 -9.35 -16.48
C TYR A 73 15.73 -9.31 -15.40
N GLY A 74 16.37 -10.45 -15.11
CA GLY A 74 17.20 -10.58 -13.91
C GLY A 74 16.39 -10.40 -12.61
N ILE A 75 17.11 -10.22 -11.50
CA ILE A 75 16.53 -10.35 -10.15
C ILE A 75 15.47 -9.28 -9.85
N SER A 76 15.80 -8.00 -9.97
CA SER A 76 14.94 -6.89 -9.52
C SER A 76 13.66 -6.74 -10.35
N LEU A 77 13.76 -6.84 -11.69
CA LEU A 77 12.58 -6.86 -12.57
C LEU A 77 11.79 -8.16 -12.41
N GLY A 78 12.46 -9.31 -12.29
CA GLY A 78 11.79 -10.60 -12.11
C GLY A 78 10.90 -10.63 -10.87
N GLN A 79 11.40 -10.09 -9.75
CA GLN A 79 10.61 -9.91 -8.52
C GLN A 79 9.47 -8.90 -8.69
N THR A 80 9.73 -7.78 -9.37
CA THR A 80 8.71 -6.76 -9.66
C THR A 80 7.55 -7.32 -10.49
N TRP A 81 7.85 -8.12 -11.51
CA TRP A 81 6.85 -8.75 -12.37
C TRP A 81 6.13 -9.91 -11.71
N ALA A 82 6.81 -10.68 -10.84
CA ALA A 82 6.16 -11.70 -10.03
C ALA A 82 5.15 -11.07 -9.04
N ALA A 83 5.54 -10.00 -8.36
CA ALA A 83 4.66 -9.26 -7.45
C ALA A 83 3.47 -8.62 -8.19
N LEU A 84 3.69 -8.09 -9.41
CA LEU A 84 2.61 -7.54 -10.24
C LEU A 84 1.65 -8.62 -10.75
N ALA A 85 2.17 -9.80 -11.12
CA ALA A 85 1.36 -10.94 -11.57
C ALA A 85 0.37 -11.42 -10.50
N ALA A 86 0.68 -11.29 -9.21
CA ALA A 86 -0.23 -11.63 -8.11
C ALA A 86 -1.56 -10.84 -8.13
N PHE A 87 -1.58 -9.65 -8.75
CA PHE A 87 -2.77 -8.80 -8.92
C PHE A 87 -3.48 -8.97 -10.28
N LEU A 88 -2.94 -9.85 -11.15
CA LEU A 88 -3.35 -9.99 -12.55
C LEU A 88 -3.58 -11.46 -12.97
N GLY A 89 -3.23 -12.42 -12.10
CA GLY A 89 -3.49 -13.84 -12.30
C GLY A 89 -4.95 -14.13 -12.59
N PRO A 90 -5.26 -15.22 -13.31
CA PRO A 90 -6.64 -15.65 -13.52
C PRO A 90 -7.31 -15.87 -12.16
N ASN A 91 -8.25 -14.98 -11.83
CA ASN A 91 -9.11 -15.13 -10.65
C ASN A 91 -9.74 -16.52 -10.68
N LYS A 92 -9.38 -17.38 -9.71
CA LYS A 92 -9.92 -18.74 -9.59
C LYS A 92 -11.45 -18.79 -9.41
N ASN A 93 -12.10 -17.62 -9.28
CA ASN A 93 -13.48 -17.44 -8.84
C ASN A 93 -14.38 -16.69 -9.86
N GLN A 94 -14.00 -16.56 -11.13
CA GLN A 94 -14.90 -16.00 -12.16
C GLN A 94 -15.86 -17.03 -12.81
N THR A 95 -15.85 -18.28 -12.36
CA THR A 95 -16.63 -19.39 -12.95
C THR A 95 -17.88 -19.82 -12.17
N SER A 96 -18.31 -19.06 -11.15
CA SER A 96 -19.51 -19.37 -10.36
C SER A 96 -20.36 -18.13 -10.06
N GLY A 97 -20.99 -17.55 -11.08
CA GLY A 97 -21.75 -16.32 -10.87
C GLY A 97 -22.50 -15.67 -12.03
N LYS A 98 -22.91 -16.42 -13.07
CA LYS A 98 -24.03 -16.10 -13.99
C LYS A 98 -24.13 -17.14 -15.12
N ARG A 99 -25.03 -18.12 -14.96
CA ARG A 99 -25.65 -18.82 -16.10
C ARG A 99 -27.13 -18.50 -16.01
N GLY A 100 -27.63 -17.71 -16.95
CA GLY A 100 -28.98 -17.19 -16.93
C GLY A 100 -29.31 -16.61 -18.30
N TYR A 101 -29.98 -17.45 -19.10
CA TYR A 101 -30.64 -17.14 -20.37
C TYR A 101 -29.80 -16.49 -21.46
N LEU A 102 -29.44 -17.30 -22.45
CA LEU A 102 -29.92 -17.14 -23.83
C LEU A 102 -29.95 -18.52 -24.50
N GLU A 103 -30.83 -18.65 -25.49
CA GLU A 103 -31.30 -19.94 -26.04
C GLU A 103 -30.31 -20.58 -27.04
N GLU A 104 -30.32 -21.93 -27.01
CA GLU A 104 -30.45 -22.85 -28.15
C GLU A 104 -29.87 -22.44 -29.52
N GLU A 105 -28.80 -23.12 -29.94
CA GLU A 105 -28.75 -23.82 -31.22
C GLU A 105 -28.11 -25.21 -30.99
N GLU A 106 -28.68 -26.24 -31.63
CA GLU A 106 -28.24 -27.64 -31.58
C GLU A 106 -27.15 -27.89 -32.62
N ASP A 107 -26.14 -28.72 -32.30
CA ASP A 107 -25.62 -29.71 -33.26
C ASP A 107 -24.90 -30.85 -32.52
N ASP A 108 -25.00 -32.07 -33.06
CA ASP A 108 -24.78 -33.33 -32.32
C ASP A 108 -23.37 -33.94 -32.45
N GLU A 109 -23.05 -34.83 -31.47
CA GLU A 109 -22.08 -35.94 -31.56
C GLU A 109 -20.55 -35.61 -31.69
N VAL A 110 -19.56 -36.37 -31.15
CA VAL A 110 -19.49 -37.73 -30.58
C VAL A 110 -18.54 -37.80 -29.34
N ASP A 111 -18.97 -38.53 -28.31
CA ASP A 111 -18.26 -39.27 -27.24
C ASP A 111 -16.72 -39.18 -27.04
N ARG A 112 -16.30 -38.96 -25.78
CA ARG A 112 -15.37 -39.89 -25.08
C ARG A 112 -15.38 -39.78 -23.55
N MET A 113 -15.83 -40.86 -22.90
CA MET A 113 -15.89 -41.07 -21.45
C MET A 113 -14.55 -40.87 -20.69
N THR A 114 -14.63 -40.39 -19.44
CA THR A 114 -14.00 -41.06 -18.26
C THR A 114 -14.49 -40.47 -16.93
N LEU A 115 -15.57 -41.04 -16.36
CA LEU A 115 -16.01 -40.75 -15.00
C LEU A 115 -15.16 -41.53 -13.98
N ARG A 116 -14.64 -40.87 -12.93
CA ARG A 116 -14.04 -41.54 -11.75
C ARG A 116 -14.98 -41.44 -10.54
N PRO A 117 -15.32 -42.56 -9.84
CA PRO A 117 -16.29 -42.53 -8.75
C PRO A 117 -15.81 -41.84 -7.47
N ARG A 118 -16.77 -41.24 -6.76
CA ARG A 118 -16.58 -40.51 -5.51
C ARG A 118 -16.94 -41.42 -4.33
N HIS A 119 -15.95 -41.94 -3.59
CA HIS A 119 -16.22 -42.82 -2.45
C HIS A 119 -16.84 -42.06 -1.25
N LYS A 120 -18.06 -42.46 -0.88
CA LYS A 120 -18.64 -42.25 0.45
C LYS A 120 -18.62 -43.58 1.23
N LYS A 121 -18.12 -43.56 2.47
CA LYS A 121 -18.46 -44.47 3.58
C LYS A 121 -18.53 -43.58 4.81
N LEU A 122 -19.71 -43.22 5.30
CA LEU A 122 -20.68 -44.02 6.06
C LEU A 122 -20.15 -44.38 7.46
N ARG A 123 -20.82 -43.77 8.44
CA ARG A 123 -20.66 -43.87 9.90
C ARG A 123 -21.04 -45.29 10.37
N LYS A 124 -20.50 -45.74 11.51
CA LYS A 124 -21.05 -46.85 12.29
C LYS A 124 -20.84 -46.54 13.78
N GLU A 125 -21.87 -46.77 14.57
CA GLU A 125 -21.91 -46.51 16.02
C GLU A 125 -21.99 -47.84 16.82
N ASP A 126 -21.84 -47.68 18.13
CA ASP A 126 -22.26 -48.53 19.26
C ASP A 126 -21.38 -49.63 19.90
N SER A 127 -21.47 -49.56 21.24
CA SER A 127 -21.32 -50.57 22.31
C SER A 127 -20.06 -50.65 23.21
N ASP A 128 -20.14 -49.90 24.33
CA ASP A 128 -20.13 -50.38 25.75
C ASP A 128 -18.82 -50.87 26.45
N GLU A 129 -18.23 -49.94 27.24
CA GLU A 129 -17.89 -49.96 28.71
C GLU A 129 -17.33 -51.22 29.46
N PRO A 130 -16.84 -51.10 30.74
CA PRO A 130 -16.61 -49.91 31.60
C PRO A 130 -15.21 -49.79 32.25
N GLY A 131 -14.91 -48.65 32.88
CA GLY A 131 -13.73 -48.46 33.76
C GLY A 131 -13.68 -47.11 34.51
N THR A 132 -14.18 -47.09 35.75
CA THR A 132 -14.21 -45.95 36.70
C THR A 132 -12.85 -45.27 36.91
N ILE A 133 -12.77 -43.95 37.18
CA ILE A 133 -12.94 -43.31 38.51
C ILE A 133 -13.45 -41.87 38.38
N SER A 134 -14.29 -41.43 39.34
CA SER A 134 -14.88 -40.09 39.44
C SER A 134 -14.04 -39.08 40.23
N PHE A 135 -14.31 -37.79 40.04
CA PHE A 135 -14.25 -36.77 41.10
C PHE A 135 -15.40 -35.78 40.92
N ASP A 136 -16.29 -35.71 41.91
CA ASP A 136 -17.44 -34.81 41.94
C ASP A 136 -17.08 -33.41 42.47
N SER A 137 -17.78 -32.38 41.99
CA SER A 137 -18.46 -31.38 42.84
C SER A 137 -19.38 -30.44 42.03
N ASN A 138 -20.68 -30.68 42.15
CA ASN A 138 -21.84 -29.75 42.27
C ASN A 138 -21.59 -28.22 42.25
N SER A 139 -22.56 -27.35 41.89
CA SER A 139 -23.91 -27.45 41.26
C SER A 139 -24.36 -25.99 40.93
N ASN A 140 -25.23 -25.69 39.95
CA ASN A 140 -26.70 -25.85 40.00
C ASN A 140 -27.34 -25.74 38.60
N GLN A 141 -28.43 -26.50 38.42
CA GLN A 141 -29.46 -26.44 37.35
C GLN A 141 -30.54 -25.38 37.70
N SER A 142 -31.50 -24.96 36.85
CA SER A 142 -31.76 -25.07 35.39
C SER A 142 -32.85 -24.05 34.97
N GLU A 143 -33.17 -23.99 33.65
CA GLU A 143 -34.41 -23.49 33.02
C GLU A 143 -34.75 -21.98 33.13
N SER A 144 -35.33 -21.27 32.14
CA SER A 144 -35.72 -21.52 30.73
C SER A 144 -36.10 -20.15 30.09
N SER A 145 -36.19 -19.90 28.77
CA SER A 145 -35.68 -20.53 27.53
C SER A 145 -35.87 -19.55 26.33
N HIS A 146 -35.42 -19.93 25.11
CA HIS A 146 -35.67 -19.28 23.80
C HIS A 146 -35.04 -17.90 23.51
N GLY A 147 -34.15 -17.84 22.51
CA GLY A 147 -33.69 -16.56 21.95
C GLY A 147 -32.54 -16.61 20.92
N ASP A 148 -31.70 -17.65 20.91
CA ASP A 148 -30.51 -17.70 20.04
C ASP A 148 -30.86 -17.88 18.55
N SER A 149 -30.89 -16.77 17.81
CA SER A 149 -30.73 -16.74 16.36
C SER A 149 -29.36 -16.15 16.02
N TRP A 150 -28.33 -16.97 16.19
CA TRP A 150 -26.95 -16.64 15.78
C TRP A 150 -26.86 -16.71 14.25
N LEU A 151 -27.42 -15.70 13.58
CA LEU A 151 -27.43 -15.61 12.12
C LEU A 151 -26.01 -15.31 11.64
N GLY A 152 -25.30 -16.37 11.25
CA GLY A 152 -23.92 -16.28 10.79
C GLY A 152 -23.78 -15.36 9.58
N TYR A 153 -23.25 -14.16 9.80
CA TYR A 153 -22.66 -13.36 8.73
C TYR A 153 -21.46 -14.12 8.20
N ILE A 154 -21.66 -14.83 7.09
CA ILE A 154 -20.58 -15.34 6.27
C ILE A 154 -19.77 -14.13 5.82
N GLU A 155 -18.53 -14.04 6.29
CA GLU A 155 -17.57 -13.03 5.88
C GLU A 155 -17.26 -13.24 4.39
N LEU A 156 -17.92 -12.44 3.54
CA LEU A 156 -17.96 -12.66 2.09
C LEU A 156 -16.63 -12.30 1.42
N ASN A 157 -15.72 -13.28 1.43
CA ASN A 157 -14.61 -13.45 0.51
C ASN A 157 -13.70 -12.23 0.29
N ASP A 158 -12.92 -11.98 1.32
CA ASP A 158 -11.72 -11.17 1.39
C ASP A 158 -10.57 -11.74 0.50
N GLN A 159 -10.68 -11.59 -0.83
CA GLN A 159 -9.92 -12.39 -1.83
C GLN A 159 -8.92 -11.62 -2.74
N GLY A 160 -8.60 -10.35 -2.44
CA GLY A 160 -7.42 -9.70 -3.02
C GLY A 160 -6.13 -10.17 -2.34
N PRO A 161 -4.92 -10.05 -2.96
CA PRO A 161 -3.66 -10.25 -2.25
C PRO A 161 -3.61 -9.36 -0.99
N PRO A 162 -2.98 -9.80 0.11
CA PRO A 162 -2.97 -9.05 1.36
C PRO A 162 -2.30 -7.67 1.21
N GLU A 163 -2.47 -6.80 2.21
CA GLU A 163 -1.77 -5.51 2.31
C GLU A 163 -0.25 -5.67 2.09
N ASP A 164 0.32 -6.75 2.64
CA ASP A 164 1.72 -7.15 2.45
C ASP A 164 2.10 -7.40 0.98
N GLY A 165 1.18 -7.87 0.13
CA GLY A 165 1.40 -8.02 -1.30
C GLY A 165 1.47 -6.68 -2.04
N THR A 166 0.68 -5.69 -1.59
CA THR A 166 0.75 -4.31 -2.11
C THR A 166 2.09 -3.67 -1.71
N LEU A 167 2.51 -3.88 -0.46
CA LEU A 167 3.81 -3.45 0.03
C LEU A 167 4.97 -4.15 -0.67
N GLN A 168 4.87 -5.46 -0.96
CA GLN A 168 5.87 -6.23 -1.71
C GLN A 168 6.05 -5.66 -3.12
N LEU A 169 4.96 -5.44 -3.86
CA LEU A 169 5.00 -4.85 -5.20
C LEU A 169 5.59 -3.44 -5.17
N LEU A 170 5.11 -2.58 -4.26
CA LEU A 170 5.64 -1.23 -4.08
C LEU A 170 7.13 -1.24 -3.77
N SER A 171 7.57 -2.09 -2.85
CA SER A 171 8.98 -2.21 -2.46
C SER A 171 9.86 -2.67 -3.62
N SER A 172 9.37 -3.60 -4.45
CA SER A 172 10.11 -4.11 -5.61
C SER A 172 10.27 -3.03 -6.68
N VAL A 173 9.19 -2.29 -6.99
CA VAL A 173 9.20 -1.16 -7.92
C VAL A 173 10.14 -0.05 -7.43
N LEU A 174 9.97 0.41 -6.18
CA LEU A 174 10.79 1.50 -5.64
C LEU A 174 12.26 1.11 -5.57
N ARG A 175 12.60 -0.11 -5.10
CA ARG A 175 13.99 -0.57 -5.07
C ARG A 175 14.59 -0.68 -6.47
N HIS A 176 13.86 -1.21 -7.44
CA HIS A 176 14.34 -1.25 -8.82
C HIS A 176 14.67 0.16 -9.34
N ILE A 177 13.77 1.13 -9.15
CA ILE A 177 14.01 2.50 -9.61
C ILE A 177 15.16 3.17 -8.83
N LEU A 178 15.30 2.94 -7.52
CA LEU A 178 16.40 3.51 -6.72
C LEU A 178 17.78 2.92 -7.03
N TYR A 179 17.84 1.69 -7.56
CA TYR A 179 19.10 1.00 -7.90
C TYR A 179 19.63 1.34 -9.28
N TYR A 180 18.76 1.67 -10.23
CA TYR A 180 19.17 1.95 -11.61
C TYR A 180 18.81 3.37 -12.05
N GLY A 181 17.97 4.11 -11.34
CA GLY A 181 17.56 5.45 -11.74
C GLY A 181 18.62 6.52 -11.48
N ILE A 182 18.80 7.40 -12.47
CA ILE A 182 19.55 8.66 -12.33
C ILE A 182 18.89 9.49 -11.21
N PRO A 183 19.65 10.12 -10.30
CA PRO A 183 21.11 10.38 -10.32
C PRO A 183 21.98 9.34 -9.58
N GLN A 184 21.45 8.16 -9.22
CA GLN A 184 22.11 7.23 -8.29
C GLN A 184 22.73 6.01 -8.97
N ASP A 185 22.73 5.99 -10.30
CA ASP A 185 23.29 4.96 -11.16
C ASP A 185 24.84 4.93 -11.15
N GLY A 186 25.50 5.95 -10.58
CA GLY A 186 26.95 6.04 -10.43
C GLY A 186 27.48 5.65 -9.03
N GLU A 187 28.51 4.79 -8.99
CA GLU A 187 29.18 4.33 -7.75
C GLU A 187 29.81 5.44 -6.89
N THR A 188 30.02 6.63 -7.47
CA THR A 188 30.66 7.79 -6.81
C THR A 188 29.68 8.64 -6.00
N SER A 189 28.40 8.25 -5.94
CA SER A 189 27.32 8.95 -5.24
C SER A 189 27.62 9.14 -3.75
N LYS A 190 27.85 10.39 -3.32
CA LYS A 190 28.09 10.75 -1.91
C LYS A 190 26.82 10.71 -1.06
N CYS A 191 25.66 10.82 -1.69
CA CYS A 191 24.34 10.73 -1.07
C CYS A 191 23.51 9.73 -1.88
N VAL A 192 22.76 8.86 -1.20
CA VAL A 192 21.83 7.91 -1.82
C VAL A 192 20.52 7.86 -1.03
N VAL A 193 19.41 7.83 -1.76
CA VAL A 193 18.07 7.54 -1.26
C VAL A 193 17.88 6.02 -1.30
N GLU A 194 17.59 5.42 -0.14
CA GLU A 194 17.34 4.00 0.03
C GLU A 194 15.90 3.72 0.46
N TYR A 195 15.43 2.51 0.17
CA TYR A 195 14.15 2.00 0.67
C TYR A 195 14.24 1.61 2.15
N ARG A 196 13.49 2.29 3.02
CA ARG A 196 13.34 1.96 4.44
C ARG A 196 12.21 0.94 4.62
N TYR A 197 12.58 -0.32 4.85
CA TYR A 197 11.63 -1.43 5.07
C TYR A 197 10.99 -1.42 6.47
N MET A 198 11.68 -0.91 7.49
CA MET A 198 11.16 -0.95 8.85
C MET A 198 10.02 0.05 9.04
N ARG A 199 8.83 -0.47 9.39
CA ARG A 199 7.71 0.32 9.94
C ARG A 199 8.19 1.13 11.14
N ALA A 200 8.00 2.44 11.11
CA ALA A 200 8.42 3.32 12.20
C ALA A 200 7.21 3.84 12.99
N SER A 201 7.16 3.49 14.28
CA SER A 201 6.24 4.13 15.24
C SER A 201 6.85 5.47 15.67
N LEU A 202 6.33 6.55 15.11
CA LEU A 202 6.69 7.91 15.49
C LEU A 202 5.78 8.45 16.60
N SER A 203 6.29 9.42 17.35
CA SER A 203 5.48 10.24 18.25
C SER A 203 6.07 11.64 18.37
N ALA A 204 5.21 12.64 18.28
CA ALA A 204 5.54 14.03 18.53
C ALA A 204 4.60 14.62 19.60
N PHE A 205 4.99 15.75 20.16
CA PHE A 205 4.16 16.53 21.07
C PHE A 205 3.88 17.89 20.42
N THR A 206 2.64 18.37 20.54
CA THR A 206 2.30 19.73 20.15
C THR A 206 2.91 20.73 21.15
N GLU A 207 3.33 21.90 20.68
CA GLU A 207 4.14 22.81 21.50
C GLU A 207 3.38 23.39 22.71
N LYS A 208 2.20 23.96 22.47
CA LYS A 208 1.42 24.68 23.49
C LYS A 208 0.62 23.73 24.39
N GLY A 209 -0.12 22.77 23.80
CA GLY A 209 -0.97 21.84 24.53
C GLY A 209 -0.30 20.55 24.98
N ARG A 210 0.97 20.30 24.62
CA ARG A 210 1.72 19.05 24.91
C ARG A 210 0.95 17.78 24.57
N ARG A 211 0.13 17.82 23.51
CA ARG A 211 -0.70 16.68 23.08
C ARG A 211 0.19 15.73 22.30
N LYS A 212 0.24 14.46 22.73
CA LYS A 212 0.99 13.41 22.03
C LYS A 212 0.23 12.97 20.78
N ILE A 213 0.81 13.16 19.60
CA ILE A 213 0.34 12.61 18.33
C ILE A 213 1.31 11.51 17.93
N SER A 214 0.81 10.31 17.59
CA SER A 214 1.64 9.14 17.27
C SER A 214 1.19 8.45 15.98
N ALA A 215 2.10 8.15 15.07
CA ALA A 215 1.79 7.53 13.78
C ALA A 215 2.66 6.29 13.57
N VAL A 216 2.21 5.35 12.74
CA VAL A 216 3.01 4.21 12.29
C VAL A 216 2.98 4.22 10.77
N ASP A 217 4.14 4.33 10.14
CA ASP A 217 4.26 4.23 8.68
C ASP A 217 4.51 2.79 8.22
N ASP A 218 4.19 2.47 6.96
CA ASP A 218 4.52 1.19 6.32
C ASP A 218 5.97 1.13 5.80
N GLY A 219 6.84 2.02 6.30
CA GLY A 219 8.19 2.25 5.77
C GLY A 219 8.28 3.59 5.02
N GLY A 220 9.23 3.67 4.09
CA GLY A 220 9.42 4.90 3.31
C GLY A 220 10.72 4.92 2.52
N LEU A 221 11.19 6.12 2.21
CA LEU A 221 12.50 6.39 1.64
C LEU A 221 13.33 7.20 2.63
N CYS A 222 14.61 6.88 2.79
CA CYS A 222 15.55 7.62 3.64
C CYS A 222 16.79 8.06 2.84
N LEU A 223 17.36 9.21 3.21
CA LEU A 223 18.62 9.71 2.65
C LEU A 223 19.78 9.22 3.51
N ARG A 224 20.78 8.63 2.85
CA ARG A 224 22.06 8.28 3.45
C ARG A 224 23.18 9.08 2.81
N ARG A 225 24.19 9.39 3.60
CA ARG A 225 25.41 10.06 3.15
C ARG A 225 26.61 9.17 3.45
N ARG A 226 27.53 9.07 2.49
CA ARG A 226 28.84 8.45 2.68
C ARG A 226 29.68 9.33 3.61
N VAL A 227 30.07 8.78 4.75
CA VAL A 227 30.98 9.39 5.73
C VAL A 227 32.13 8.41 5.91
N LYS A 228 33.31 8.78 5.40
CA LYS A 228 34.44 7.86 5.18
C LYS A 228 33.98 6.70 4.26
N ASP A 229 34.01 5.46 4.76
CA ASP A 229 33.65 4.25 4.00
C ASP A 229 32.34 3.61 4.45
N ALA A 230 31.54 4.32 5.26
CA ALA A 230 30.21 3.89 5.69
C ALA A 230 29.13 4.87 5.21
N PHE A 231 27.94 4.35 4.89
CA PHE A 231 26.75 5.16 4.66
C PHE A 231 25.95 5.32 5.95
N VAL A 232 25.78 6.55 6.42
CA VAL A 232 24.95 6.88 7.60
C VAL A 232 23.64 7.54 7.16
N VAL A 233 22.54 7.25 7.85
CA VAL A 233 21.24 7.90 7.58
C VAL A 233 21.33 9.36 8.02
N THR A 234 21.12 10.30 7.10
CA THR A 234 21.09 11.75 7.37
C THR A 234 19.68 12.34 7.33
N LYS A 235 18.72 11.67 6.68
CA LYS A 235 17.29 12.02 6.74
C LYS A 235 16.47 10.73 6.70
N ASP A 236 15.87 10.36 7.83
CA ASP A 236 15.14 9.09 7.98
C ASP A 236 13.83 9.02 7.15
N ARG A 237 13.29 10.19 6.77
CA ARG A 237 12.06 10.35 5.97
C ARG A 237 12.26 11.37 4.85
N VAL A 238 12.68 10.91 3.69
CA VAL A 238 12.57 11.63 2.42
C VAL A 238 11.14 11.50 1.89
N ALA A 239 10.59 10.28 1.94
CA ALA A 239 9.19 9.96 1.66
C ALA A 239 8.67 8.92 2.66
N ILE A 240 7.35 8.84 2.82
CA ILE A 240 6.65 7.92 3.72
C ILE A 240 5.79 6.99 2.86
N ILE A 241 5.64 5.71 3.25
CA ILE A 241 4.80 4.76 2.53
C ILE A 241 3.53 4.45 3.35
N GLU A 242 2.40 4.42 2.66
CA GLU A 242 1.09 3.98 3.16
C GLU A 242 0.52 2.99 2.12
N ALA A 243 0.69 1.70 2.35
CA ALA A 243 0.29 0.65 1.42
C ALA A 243 -0.99 -0.02 1.91
N LYS A 244 -2.03 -0.17 1.08
CA LYS A 244 -3.31 -0.76 1.49
C LYS A 244 -3.84 -1.80 0.53
N ARG A 245 -4.58 -2.76 1.09
CA ARG A 245 -5.17 -3.87 0.33
C ARG A 245 -6.10 -3.41 -0.78
N ASP A 246 -7.07 -2.55 -0.47
CA ASP A 246 -8.17 -2.21 -1.37
C ASP A 246 -8.54 -0.73 -1.35
N PHE A 247 -9.16 -0.28 -2.44
CA PHE A 247 -9.72 1.06 -2.55
C PHE A 247 -10.98 1.16 -1.68
N GLN A 248 -10.90 1.97 -0.62
CA GLN A 248 -12.05 2.22 0.26
C GLN A 248 -13.12 3.11 -0.38
N SER A 249 -12.82 3.75 -1.51
CA SER A 249 -13.77 4.64 -2.20
C SER A 249 -13.49 4.70 -3.69
N ILE A 250 -14.55 4.55 -4.47
CA ILE A 250 -14.57 4.67 -5.92
C ILE A 250 -15.70 5.65 -6.25
N GLN A 251 -15.41 6.69 -7.01
CA GLN A 251 -16.36 7.70 -7.46
C GLN A 251 -16.26 7.81 -8.99
N ASP A 252 -17.38 7.78 -9.69
CA ASP A 252 -17.45 7.82 -11.16
C ASP A 252 -16.55 6.76 -11.85
N GLY A 253 -16.50 5.56 -11.26
CA GLY A 253 -15.65 4.46 -11.72
C GLY A 253 -14.14 4.67 -11.51
N ARG A 254 -13.74 5.73 -10.79
CA ARG A 254 -12.33 6.08 -10.53
C ARG A 254 -12.00 5.94 -9.05
N PRO A 255 -10.85 5.35 -8.70
CA PRO A 255 -10.41 5.28 -7.30
C PRO A 255 -10.18 6.68 -6.72
N VAL A 256 -10.66 6.91 -5.51
CA VAL A 256 -10.42 8.14 -4.75
C VAL A 256 -9.91 7.82 -3.35
N ILE A 257 -9.16 8.75 -2.79
CA ILE A 257 -8.66 8.65 -1.42
C ILE A 257 -9.83 9.01 -0.49
N SER A 258 -10.24 8.08 0.37
CA SER A 258 -11.29 8.33 1.37
C SER A 258 -10.82 9.33 2.42
N GLU A 259 -11.75 10.06 3.04
CA GLU A 259 -11.44 10.97 4.16
C GLU A 259 -10.65 10.25 5.26
N LYS A 260 -11.00 8.99 5.56
CA LYS A 260 -10.29 8.13 6.52
C LYS A 260 -8.83 7.87 6.17
N ARG A 261 -8.51 7.56 4.90
CA ARG A 261 -7.12 7.36 4.45
C ARG A 261 -6.35 8.66 4.38
N LEU A 262 -6.98 9.74 3.94
CA LEU A 262 -6.37 11.06 3.96
C LEU A 262 -6.03 11.49 5.39
N ALA A 263 -6.90 11.22 6.37
CA ALA A 263 -6.66 11.56 7.77
C ALA A 263 -5.50 10.74 8.38
N GLN A 264 -5.36 9.47 8.00
CA GLN A 264 -4.21 8.63 8.37
C GLN A 264 -2.89 9.21 7.82
N MET A 265 -2.81 9.45 6.50
CA MET A 265 -1.63 10.08 5.89
C MET A 265 -1.36 11.50 6.43
N THR A 266 -2.40 12.26 6.77
CA THR A 266 -2.26 13.58 7.44
C THR A 266 -1.57 13.43 8.78
N ARG A 267 -1.95 12.43 9.57
CA ARG A 267 -1.34 12.15 10.87
C ARG A 267 0.13 11.76 10.73
N GLU A 268 0.44 10.87 9.79
CA GLU A 268 1.82 10.46 9.49
C GLU A 268 2.68 11.65 9.05
N ALA A 269 2.19 12.46 8.11
CA ALA A 269 2.88 13.65 7.64
C ALA A 269 3.06 14.69 8.75
N LEU A 270 2.03 14.90 9.60
CA LEU A 270 2.07 15.83 10.73
C LEU A 270 3.12 15.41 11.77
N VAL A 271 3.11 14.13 12.17
CA VAL A 271 4.11 13.63 13.14
C VAL A 271 5.50 13.66 12.52
N ALA A 272 5.68 13.30 11.23
CA ALA A 272 6.96 13.42 10.55
C ALA A 272 7.47 14.87 10.47
N ARG A 273 6.58 15.86 10.24
CA ARG A 273 6.91 17.29 10.29
C ARG A 273 7.34 17.76 11.67
N MET A 274 6.69 17.27 12.73
CA MET A 274 6.99 17.65 14.11
C MET A 274 8.21 16.91 14.69
N SER A 275 8.57 15.75 14.13
CA SER A 275 9.72 14.94 14.58
C SER A 275 11.02 15.17 13.78
N ASP A 276 11.02 15.94 12.68
CA ASP A 276 12.25 16.26 11.94
C ASP A 276 12.94 17.53 12.52
N PRO A 277 14.12 17.40 13.16
CA PRO A 277 14.84 18.54 13.72
C PRO A 277 15.42 19.50 12.67
N ASN A 278 15.45 19.12 11.39
CA ASN A 278 15.95 19.93 10.27
C ASN A 278 14.81 20.60 9.47
N ALA A 279 13.58 20.58 10.00
CA ALA A 279 12.42 21.07 9.29
C ALA A 279 12.35 22.61 9.25
N ASN A 280 12.95 23.18 8.21
CA ASN A 280 12.85 24.60 7.84
C ASN A 280 11.38 25.07 7.68
N ASN A 281 11.17 26.40 7.66
CA ASN A 281 9.85 27.04 7.54
C ASN A 281 9.00 26.60 6.31
N TYR A 282 9.63 26.05 5.28
CA TYR A 282 8.98 25.50 4.10
C TYR A 282 9.22 23.98 4.02
N TYR A 283 8.43 23.22 4.78
CA TYR A 283 8.56 21.76 4.84
C TYR A 283 7.43 21.08 4.05
N SER A 284 7.82 20.23 3.11
CA SER A 284 6.90 19.30 2.44
C SER A 284 7.18 17.87 2.89
N VAL A 285 6.12 17.09 3.16
CA VAL A 285 6.20 15.64 3.30
C VAL A 285 5.66 14.98 2.03
N ILE A 286 6.28 13.89 1.60
CA ILE A 286 5.86 13.11 0.44
C ILE A 286 5.37 11.72 0.88
N PRO A 287 4.06 11.50 1.08
CA PRO A 287 3.50 10.17 1.14
C PRO A 287 3.40 9.53 -0.25
N ILE A 288 3.81 8.27 -0.35
CA ILE A 288 3.62 7.38 -1.49
C ILE A 288 2.53 6.39 -1.08
N HIS A 289 1.32 6.62 -1.55
CA HIS A 289 0.17 5.78 -1.26
C HIS A 289 0.02 4.70 -2.34
N ALA A 290 -0.02 3.43 -1.95
CA ALA A 290 -0.23 2.31 -2.86
C ALA A 290 -1.47 1.52 -2.50
N VAL A 291 -2.20 1.07 -3.52
CA VAL A 291 -3.36 0.19 -3.39
C VAL A 291 -3.33 -0.83 -4.50
N GLN A 292 -3.19 -2.12 -4.16
CA GLN A 292 -2.98 -3.19 -5.14
C GLN A 292 -1.84 -2.85 -6.13
N ARG A 293 -2.14 -2.80 -7.43
CA ARG A 293 -1.21 -2.40 -8.51
C ARG A 293 -1.17 -0.91 -8.82
N TYR A 294 -1.79 -0.06 -7.99
CA TYR A 294 -1.88 1.38 -8.22
C TYR A 294 -1.04 2.17 -7.22
N MET A 295 -0.44 3.27 -7.69
CA MET A 295 0.39 4.17 -6.88
C MET A 295 -0.06 5.63 -7.04
N CYS A 296 -0.07 6.40 -5.95
CA CYS A 296 -0.32 7.84 -5.96
C CYS A 296 0.73 8.51 -5.08
N PHE A 297 1.32 9.60 -5.57
CA PHE A 297 2.21 10.43 -4.77
C PHE A 297 1.41 11.61 -4.23
N LEU A 298 1.67 12.00 -2.98
CA LEU A 298 1.05 13.14 -2.35
C LEU A 298 2.12 14.12 -1.90
N GLN A 299 1.87 15.42 -2.03
CA GLN A 299 2.65 16.46 -1.39
C GLN A 299 1.82 17.09 -0.28
N PHE A 300 2.30 16.99 0.97
CA PHE A 300 1.75 17.68 2.14
C PHE A 300 2.60 18.91 2.42
N ILE A 301 2.06 20.10 2.16
CA ILE A 301 2.71 21.39 2.39
C ILE A 301 2.15 21.99 3.67
N PHE A 302 3.00 22.19 4.66
CA PHE A 302 2.66 22.90 5.89
C PHE A 302 2.95 24.39 5.68
N THR A 303 2.00 25.28 5.95
CA THR A 303 2.28 26.72 5.90
C THR A 303 3.35 27.10 6.95
N PRO A 304 4.18 28.13 6.71
CA PRO A 304 5.12 28.62 7.72
C PRO A 304 4.40 28.95 9.04
N GLY A 305 4.93 28.50 10.17
CA GLY A 305 4.30 28.66 11.49
C GLY A 305 3.22 27.62 11.85
N TYR A 306 2.96 26.61 11.01
CA TYR A 306 1.88 25.64 11.27
C TYR A 306 2.03 24.85 12.57
N VAL A 307 3.25 24.49 12.99
CA VAL A 307 3.46 23.65 14.19
C VAL A 307 3.17 24.46 15.45
N GLU A 308 3.59 25.72 15.44
CA GLU A 308 3.45 26.75 16.46
C GLU A 308 1.98 27.23 16.56
N ASP A 309 1.27 27.25 15.44
CA ASP A 309 -0.15 27.60 15.29
C ASP A 309 -1.09 26.40 15.52
N PHE A 310 -0.58 25.16 15.57
CA PHE A 310 -1.42 23.95 15.61
C PHE A 310 -2.46 23.96 16.75
N ASP A 311 -2.00 24.35 17.95
CA ASP A 311 -2.77 24.49 19.19
C ASP A 311 -3.16 25.96 19.49
N SER A 312 -3.15 26.86 18.51
CA SER A 312 -3.60 28.25 18.68
C SER A 312 -5.11 28.33 18.96
N GLU A 313 -5.54 29.30 19.76
CA GLU A 313 -6.98 29.59 19.98
C GLU A 313 -7.64 30.18 18.72
N ALA A 314 -6.86 30.94 17.94
CA ALA A 314 -7.26 31.52 16.66
C ALA A 314 -6.27 31.06 15.57
N PRO A 315 -6.36 29.79 15.13
CA PRO A 315 -5.41 29.24 14.18
C PRO A 315 -5.61 29.81 12.76
N SER A 316 -4.49 30.07 12.09
CA SER A 316 -4.45 30.68 10.74
C SER A 316 -3.65 29.88 9.72
N CYS A 317 -2.92 28.85 10.15
CA CYS A 317 -2.10 28.00 9.31
C CYS A 317 -2.86 26.77 8.80
N PHE A 318 -2.49 26.26 7.62
CA PHE A 318 -3.16 25.16 6.94
C PHE A 318 -2.18 24.07 6.49
N ILE A 319 -2.70 22.86 6.24
CA ILE A 319 -2.00 21.80 5.50
C ILE A 319 -2.60 21.74 4.10
N HIS A 320 -1.83 22.07 3.07
CA HIS A 320 -2.25 21.87 1.69
C HIS A 320 -1.79 20.50 1.18
N VAL A 321 -2.72 19.72 0.62
CA VAL A 321 -2.43 18.37 0.12
C VAL A 321 -2.64 18.31 -1.38
N THR A 322 -1.59 18.05 -2.14
CA THR A 322 -1.61 17.93 -3.60
C THR A 322 -1.32 16.48 -4.02
N PRO A 323 -2.34 15.65 -4.29
CA PRO A 323 -2.15 14.31 -4.83
C PRO A 323 -1.86 14.32 -6.34
N THR A 324 -1.13 13.33 -6.84
CA THR A 324 -1.11 12.99 -8.26
C THR A 324 -2.42 12.32 -8.68
N GLN A 325 -2.56 12.00 -9.97
CA GLN A 325 -3.46 10.91 -10.36
C GLN A 325 -2.93 9.54 -9.88
N TRP A 326 -3.79 8.52 -9.93
CA TRP A 326 -3.41 7.13 -9.69
C TRP A 326 -2.67 6.55 -10.92
N PHE A 327 -1.49 5.99 -10.68
CA PHE A 327 -0.65 5.33 -11.65
C PHE A 327 -0.82 3.81 -11.56
N ASP A 328 -1.51 3.23 -12.55
CA ASP A 328 -1.57 1.78 -12.76
C ASP A 328 -0.19 1.24 -13.18
N MET A 329 0.45 0.41 -12.36
CA MET A 329 1.77 -0.16 -12.66
C MET A 329 1.77 -1.08 -13.90
N ASN A 330 0.62 -1.56 -14.36
CA ASN A 330 0.51 -2.33 -15.60
C ASN A 330 0.58 -1.43 -16.86
N SER A 331 0.37 -0.11 -16.74
CA SER A 331 0.46 0.84 -17.86
C SER A 331 1.88 1.38 -18.08
N LYS A 332 2.38 1.28 -19.32
CA LYS A 332 3.69 1.83 -19.74
C LYS A 332 3.84 3.33 -19.47
N SER A 333 2.81 4.13 -19.80
CA SER A 333 2.85 5.58 -19.57
C SER A 333 2.86 5.92 -18.08
N HIS A 334 2.18 5.13 -17.26
CA HIS A 334 2.16 5.30 -15.81
C HIS A 334 3.47 4.85 -15.15
N ARG A 335 4.09 3.74 -15.60
CA ARG A 335 5.45 3.37 -15.15
C ARG A 335 6.47 4.47 -15.41
N LYS A 336 6.42 5.13 -16.57
CA LYS A 336 7.24 6.32 -16.86
C LYS A 336 6.99 7.47 -15.88
N LEU A 337 5.74 7.75 -15.49
CA LEU A 337 5.42 8.78 -14.50
C LEU A 337 5.85 8.40 -13.07
N ILE A 338 5.80 7.12 -12.71
CA ILE A 338 6.35 6.62 -11.44
C ILE A 338 7.87 6.85 -11.41
N VAL A 339 8.59 6.47 -12.47
CA VAL A 339 10.04 6.72 -12.61
C VAL A 339 10.35 8.20 -12.43
N HIS A 340 9.70 9.11 -13.17
CA HIS A 340 9.95 10.55 -13.01
C HIS A 340 9.69 11.05 -11.59
N ASN A 341 8.61 10.64 -10.92
CA ASN A 341 8.39 11.08 -9.52
C ASN A 341 9.49 10.54 -8.58
N VAL A 342 9.94 9.29 -8.73
CA VAL A 342 10.99 8.72 -7.88
C VAL A 342 12.37 9.34 -8.16
N CYS A 343 12.77 9.53 -9.43
CA CYS A 343 13.99 10.26 -9.81
C CYS A 343 13.94 11.74 -9.34
N GLY A 344 12.76 12.36 -9.40
CA GLY A 344 12.51 13.67 -8.80
C GLY A 344 12.78 13.69 -7.29
N ILE A 345 12.33 12.66 -6.56
CA ILE A 345 12.61 12.51 -5.12
C ILE A 345 14.11 12.28 -4.86
N MET A 346 14.83 11.57 -5.73
CA MET A 346 16.28 11.37 -5.56
C MET A 346 17.10 12.67 -5.74
N ARG A 347 16.59 13.64 -6.51
CA ARG A 347 17.22 14.95 -6.74
C ARG A 347 16.76 16.07 -5.79
N TRP A 348 15.82 15.79 -4.89
CA TRP A 348 15.21 16.78 -3.97
C TRP A 348 15.72 16.64 -2.53
#